data_AF-A0A7C9TXI8-F1
#
_entry.id   AF-A0A7C9TXI8-F1
#
_cell.length_a   1.000
_cell.length_b   1.000
_cell.length_c   1.000
_cell.angle_alpha   90.00
_cell.angle_beta   90.00
_cell.angle_gamma   90.00
#
_symmetry.space_group_name_H-M   'P 1'
#
loop_
_entity.id
_entity.type
_entity.pdbx_description
1 polymer ?
#
loop_
_entity_poly.entity_id
_entity_poly.type
_entity_poly.pdbx_seq_one_letter_code
_entity_poly.pdbx_strand_id
1 'polypeptide(L)'
;MKRRKLIEYGLLGGTALAGQMVLSNLEAAKAVRLPARNQKRFDWIFVYWMPYDNNLSRYGNPILKMIEKGVKSENILVLVQADFSNTDKMSRWIFAKDRVSREEVNSANSAREEEFAEYLDWARSQFEAEKWAIAFLGHGGTLDRISPDDRPRGSLAVAAETQWMNIHKLSSIIESFNRQINNRVELFFFQNCNKGTIEEHYTLREAAKYTLSSQDTLGAPNYYYESLFQVLGSNPYLNGGELAEKIIEFDDLDMYWIYTVTENRYFADLPEKINPVIESILKANVEAIKLEALNPYSYSGDKYVDSVDFLQTLTEQSGADRQKCQEAIAFLTNRVLYRVKKDGKLFNIPYPNGQASGLGLFLPKSKKELEKYRYLPVFSDLYLPELFEVILGVLSS
;
A
#
# COMPACT_ATOMS: atom_id res chain seq x y z
N MET A 1 -48.83 40.16 -25.95
CA MET A 1 -48.45 39.63 -27.28
C MET A 1 -47.01 40.04 -27.58
N LYS A 2 -46.20 39.06 -27.99
CA LYS A 2 -44.75 39.03 -28.24
C LYS A 2 -44.13 40.32 -28.80
N ARG A 3 -42.94 40.68 -28.30
CA ARG A 3 -41.83 41.19 -29.14
C ARG A 3 -40.47 40.93 -28.49
N ARG A 4 -39.60 40.33 -29.31
CA ARG A 4 -38.17 40.01 -29.12
C ARG A 4 -37.34 41.28 -28.90
N LYS A 5 -36.22 41.17 -28.19
CA LYS A 5 -34.96 41.84 -28.56
C LYS A 5 -33.76 40.93 -28.27
N LEU A 6 -33.02 40.67 -29.34
CA LEU A 6 -31.63 40.20 -29.41
C LEU A 6 -30.78 41.40 -29.90
N ILE A 7 -29.45 41.25 -29.90
CA ILE A 7 -28.36 42.15 -30.37
C ILE A 7 -27.69 42.87 -29.19
N GLU A 8 -26.51 42.45 -28.66
CA GLU A 8 -25.13 42.35 -29.21
C GLU A 8 -24.49 43.69 -29.66
N TYR A 9 -23.29 43.99 -29.14
CA TYR A 9 -22.02 44.29 -29.85
C TYR A 9 -21.11 45.31 -29.14
N GLY A 10 -19.80 45.02 -29.19
CA GLY A 10 -18.64 45.91 -28.92
C GLY A 10 -17.75 45.42 -27.78
N LEU A 11 -16.78 44.50 -27.90
CA LEU A 11 -15.58 44.40 -28.78
C LEU A 11 -14.50 45.46 -28.46
N LEU A 12 -13.37 45.06 -27.83
CA LEU A 12 -11.99 45.12 -28.37
C LEU A 12 -10.86 45.03 -27.31
N GLY A 13 -9.83 44.25 -27.66
CA GLY A 13 -8.46 44.27 -27.11
C GLY A 13 -8.16 43.14 -26.11
N GLY A 14 -7.25 42.19 -26.29
CA GLY A 14 -6.10 42.11 -27.18
C GLY A 14 -4.81 41.89 -26.36
N THR A 15 -4.46 40.62 -26.13
CA THR A 15 -3.11 40.05 -25.86
C THR A 15 -2.23 40.57 -24.71
N ALA A 16 -1.87 39.68 -23.77
CA ALA A 16 -0.51 39.08 -23.64
C ALA A 16 -0.17 38.62 -22.21
N LEU A 17 0.56 37.50 -22.16
CA LEU A 17 1.14 36.75 -21.04
C LEU A 17 1.55 37.52 -19.75
N ALA A 18 1.08 37.01 -18.61
CA ALA A 18 1.84 36.73 -17.37
C ALA A 18 0.86 35.99 -16.43
N GLY A 19 1.12 34.80 -15.87
CA GLY A 19 2.40 34.31 -15.42
C GLY A 19 2.76 34.85 -14.04
N GLN A 20 1.83 34.94 -13.09
CA GLN A 20 2.07 34.85 -11.63
C GLN A 20 0.80 35.16 -10.82
N MET A 21 0.66 34.46 -9.69
CA MET A 21 -0.15 34.80 -8.51
C MET A 21 -1.68 34.79 -8.67
N VAL A 22 -2.27 33.60 -8.51
CA VAL A 22 -3.50 33.46 -7.71
C VAL A 22 -3.16 32.62 -6.49
N LEU A 23 -2.37 33.21 -5.61
CA LEU A 23 -2.20 32.80 -4.21
C LEU A 23 -2.71 33.97 -3.38
N SER A 24 -4.02 34.06 -3.21
CA SER A 24 -4.63 34.88 -2.15
C SER A 24 -6.13 34.65 -2.15
N ASN A 25 -6.59 33.90 -1.15
CA ASN A 25 -7.89 33.99 -0.46
C ASN A 25 -8.39 32.63 0.06
N LEU A 26 -7.47 31.81 0.57
CA LEU A 26 -7.78 30.98 1.72
C LEU A 26 -7.41 31.82 2.94
N GLU A 27 -8.39 32.55 3.49
CA GLU A 27 -8.29 32.99 4.87
C GLU A 27 -7.99 31.76 5.70
N ALA A 28 -6.76 31.72 6.21
CA ALA A 28 -6.35 30.77 7.21
C ALA A 28 -7.33 30.91 8.37
N ALA A 29 -8.25 29.95 8.49
CA ALA A 29 -8.80 29.59 9.77
C ALA A 29 -7.59 29.32 10.67
N LYS A 30 -7.20 30.32 11.46
CA LYS A 30 -6.23 30.15 12.53
C LYS A 30 -6.85 29.13 13.47
N ALA A 31 -6.53 27.86 13.26
CA ALA A 31 -6.65 26.86 14.28
C ALA A 31 -5.93 27.45 15.49
N VAL A 32 -6.71 27.82 16.50
CA VAL A 32 -6.18 28.27 17.78
C VAL A 32 -5.35 27.10 18.29
N ARG A 33 -4.03 27.19 18.11
CA ARG A 33 -3.09 26.22 18.65
C ARG A 33 -3.15 26.43 20.15
N LEU A 34 -3.98 25.63 20.81
CA LEU A 34 -4.02 25.55 22.26
C LEU A 34 -2.56 25.38 22.74
N PRO A 35 -2.15 26.04 23.84
CA PRO A 35 -0.82 25.85 24.39
C PRO A 35 -0.59 24.35 24.54
N ALA A 36 0.61 23.88 24.17
CA ALA A 36 1.01 22.49 24.26
C ALA A 36 0.70 21.99 25.68
N ARG A 37 -0.46 21.34 25.83
CA ARG A 37 -0.78 20.56 27.01
C ARG A 37 0.34 19.54 27.11
N ASN A 38 0.72 19.14 28.33
CA ASN A 38 1.48 17.92 28.57
C ASN A 38 0.67 16.72 28.02
N GLN A 39 0.58 16.60 26.69
CA GLN A 39 0.04 15.45 26.02
C GLN A 39 1.10 14.38 26.19
N LYS A 40 0.68 13.27 26.79
CA LYS A 40 1.52 12.09 26.91
C LYS A 40 2.02 11.72 25.52
N ARG A 41 3.34 11.61 25.39
CA ARG A 41 3.98 11.06 24.20
C ARG A 41 4.05 9.55 24.35
N PHE A 42 3.49 8.84 23.37
CA PHE A 42 3.53 7.37 23.33
C PHE A 42 4.84 6.89 22.72
N ASP A 43 5.30 5.71 23.12
CA ASP A 43 6.41 5.05 22.43
C ASP A 43 5.97 4.61 21.03
N TRP A 44 4.75 4.08 20.93
CA TRP A 44 4.14 3.63 19.68
C TRP A 44 2.68 4.06 19.55
N ILE A 45 2.31 4.52 18.36
CA ILE A 45 0.91 4.56 17.91
C ILE A 45 0.75 3.62 16.71
N PHE A 46 -0.21 2.71 16.79
CA PHE A 46 -0.59 1.83 15.69
C PHE A 46 -1.91 2.29 15.08
N VAL A 47 -1.92 2.58 13.79
CA VAL A 47 -3.08 3.09 13.04
C VAL A 47 -3.59 1.99 12.11
N TYR A 48 -4.83 1.58 12.31
CA TYR A 48 -5.52 0.63 11.45
C TYR A 48 -6.60 1.32 10.63
N TRP A 49 -6.53 1.13 9.31
CA TRP A 49 -7.64 1.39 8.40
C TRP A 49 -8.36 0.07 8.11
N MET A 50 -9.65 -0.03 8.47
CA MET A 50 -10.46 -1.24 8.34
C MET A 50 -11.70 -1.00 7.43
N PRO A 51 -11.50 -0.85 6.12
CA PRO A 51 -12.52 -0.71 5.08
C PRO A 51 -13.22 -2.05 4.83
N TYR A 52 -14.13 -2.39 5.76
CA TYR A 52 -14.79 -3.67 5.86
C TYR A 52 -16.26 -3.61 5.45
N ASP A 53 -16.70 -2.56 4.73
CA ASP A 53 -17.99 -2.58 4.03
C ASP A 53 -17.90 -3.49 2.78
N ASN A 54 -17.73 -4.77 3.06
CA ASN A 54 -17.64 -5.89 2.14
C ASN A 54 -17.77 -7.19 2.96
N ASN A 55 -17.46 -8.34 2.35
CA ASN A 55 -17.59 -9.65 3.01
C ASN A 55 -16.60 -9.90 4.18
N LEU A 56 -15.61 -9.02 4.42
CA LEU A 56 -14.70 -9.11 5.56
C LEU A 56 -15.29 -8.53 6.86
N SER A 57 -16.40 -7.79 6.80
CA SER A 57 -17.12 -7.19 7.94
C SER A 57 -17.24 -8.10 9.16
N ARG A 58 -17.55 -9.38 8.93
CA ARG A 58 -17.71 -10.40 9.98
C ARG A 58 -16.47 -10.61 10.86
N TYR A 59 -15.28 -10.25 10.37
CA TYR A 59 -14.00 -10.41 11.06
C TYR A 59 -13.61 -9.19 11.91
N GLY A 60 -14.23 -8.03 11.69
CA GLY A 60 -13.85 -6.79 12.37
C GLY A 60 -14.01 -6.85 13.89
N ASN A 61 -15.19 -7.25 14.37
CA ASN A 61 -15.45 -7.36 15.81
C ASN A 61 -14.50 -8.34 16.54
N PRO A 62 -14.22 -9.55 16.02
CA PRO A 62 -13.16 -10.39 16.55
C PRO A 62 -11.79 -9.70 16.65
N ILE A 63 -11.37 -8.98 15.61
CA ILE A 63 -10.09 -8.25 15.60
C ILE A 63 -10.06 -7.15 16.66
N LEU A 64 -11.11 -6.31 16.74
CA LEU A 64 -11.21 -5.26 17.76
C LEU A 64 -11.09 -5.81 19.19
N LYS A 65 -11.67 -7.00 19.45
CA LYS A 65 -11.55 -7.68 20.75
C LYS A 65 -10.13 -8.17 21.03
N MET A 66 -9.41 -8.68 20.04
CA MET A 66 -8.00 -9.09 20.21
C MET A 66 -7.11 -7.87 20.47
N ILE A 67 -7.37 -6.74 19.80
CA ILE A 67 -6.69 -5.47 20.07
C ILE A 67 -6.94 -5.02 21.52
N GLU A 68 -8.20 -5.00 21.98
CA GLU A 68 -8.55 -4.62 23.37
C GLU A 68 -7.86 -5.49 24.43
N LYS A 69 -7.74 -6.79 24.16
CA LYS A 69 -7.01 -7.73 25.05
C LYS A 69 -5.50 -7.52 25.01
N GLY A 70 -4.94 -7.11 23.87
CA GLY A 70 -3.51 -6.89 23.72
C GLY A 70 -3.02 -5.58 24.32
N VAL A 71 -3.82 -4.50 24.23
CA VAL A 71 -3.43 -3.17 24.69
C VAL A 71 -3.52 -3.06 26.22
N LYS A 72 -2.41 -3.39 26.90
CA LYS A 72 -2.27 -3.37 28.37
C LYS A 72 -1.18 -2.44 28.90
N SER A 73 -0.42 -1.80 28.01
CA SER A 73 0.64 -0.86 28.36
C SER A 73 0.17 0.58 28.18
N GLU A 74 0.62 1.44 29.09
CA GLU A 74 0.43 2.88 28.99
C GLU A 74 1.25 3.48 27.83
N ASN A 75 2.29 2.79 27.37
CA ASN A 75 3.25 3.34 26.41
C ASN A 75 2.78 3.25 24.96
N ILE A 76 1.71 2.51 24.70
CA ILE A 76 1.19 2.28 23.35
C ILE A 76 -0.25 2.78 23.23
N LEU A 77 -0.62 3.13 22.02
CA LEU A 77 -1.99 3.47 21.64
C LEU A 77 -2.32 2.78 20.33
N VAL A 78 -3.51 2.22 20.23
CA VAL A 78 -4.01 1.66 18.96
C VAL A 78 -5.24 2.44 18.53
N LEU A 79 -5.21 2.92 17.29
CA LEU A 79 -6.27 3.67 16.65
C LEU A 79 -6.84 2.80 15.53
N VAL A 80 -8.16 2.70 15.44
CA VAL A 80 -8.83 1.99 14.34
C VAL A 80 -9.93 2.85 13.77
N GLN A 81 -9.94 3.11 12.48
CA GLN A 81 -11.13 3.61 11.78
C GLN A 81 -11.68 2.49 10.90
N ALA A 82 -12.89 2.06 11.21
CA ALA A 82 -13.53 0.88 10.64
C ALA A 82 -14.87 1.21 9.99
N ASP A 83 -15.11 0.62 8.84
CA ASP A 83 -16.35 0.66 8.12
C ASP A 83 -16.95 -0.74 8.07
N PHE A 84 -18.18 -0.92 8.52
CA PHE A 84 -18.79 -2.24 8.59
C PHE A 84 -20.01 -2.33 7.69
N SER A 85 -20.19 -3.51 7.11
CA SER A 85 -21.27 -3.80 6.16
C SER A 85 -22.71 -3.73 6.73
N ASN A 86 -22.90 -3.26 7.95
CA ASN A 86 -24.22 -3.08 8.55
C ASN A 86 -24.37 -1.70 9.19
N THR A 87 -23.49 -0.76 8.85
CA THR A 87 -23.49 0.61 9.36
C THR A 87 -23.50 1.60 8.20
N ASP A 88 -24.21 2.71 8.34
CA ASP A 88 -24.19 3.82 7.37
C ASP A 88 -23.08 4.84 7.64
N LYS A 89 -22.20 4.54 8.60
CA LYS A 89 -21.14 5.40 9.06
C LYS A 89 -19.96 4.57 9.52
N MET A 90 -18.77 5.05 9.24
CA MET A 90 -17.56 4.57 9.86
C MET A 90 -17.57 4.80 11.38
N SER A 91 -16.80 3.99 12.08
CA SER A 91 -16.56 4.12 13.51
C SER A 91 -15.07 4.27 13.77
N ARG A 92 -14.72 5.17 14.68
CA ARG A 92 -13.34 5.38 15.11
C ARG A 92 -13.18 4.93 16.53
N TRP A 93 -12.15 4.12 16.77
CA TRP A 93 -11.86 3.47 18.03
C TRP A 93 -10.48 3.90 18.52
N ILE A 94 -10.38 4.16 19.81
CA ILE A 94 -9.11 4.40 20.51
C ILE A 94 -9.00 3.35 21.60
N PHE A 95 -7.97 2.51 21.49
CA PHE A 95 -7.60 1.53 22.48
C PHE A 95 -6.39 2.04 23.26
N ALA A 96 -6.59 2.29 24.55
CA ALA A 96 -5.56 2.60 25.52
C ALA A 96 -5.64 1.59 26.66
N LYS A 97 -4.63 1.56 27.54
CA LYS A 97 -4.68 0.72 28.72
C LYS A 97 -5.97 0.98 29.52
N ASP A 98 -6.69 -0.10 29.82
CA ASP A 98 -7.93 -0.13 30.62
C ASP A 98 -9.08 0.76 30.09
N ARG A 99 -8.98 1.26 28.84
CA ARG A 99 -10.00 2.13 28.25
C ARG A 99 -10.12 1.95 26.74
N VAL A 100 -11.35 1.73 26.29
CA VAL A 100 -11.73 1.81 24.88
C VAL A 100 -12.73 2.94 24.71
N SER A 101 -12.52 3.83 23.74
CA SER A 101 -13.52 4.81 23.32
C SER A 101 -13.87 4.64 21.86
N ARG A 102 -15.12 4.94 21.51
CA ARG A 102 -15.65 4.85 20.16
C ARG A 102 -16.42 6.13 19.82
N GLU A 103 -16.23 6.64 18.62
CA GLU A 103 -17.07 7.69 18.03
C GLU A 103 -17.53 7.30 16.63
N GLU A 104 -18.64 7.89 16.18
CA GLU A 104 -19.06 7.79 14.78
C GLU A 104 -18.32 8.83 13.95
N VAL A 105 -17.92 8.43 12.74
CA VAL A 105 -17.38 9.33 11.72
C VAL A 105 -18.50 9.55 10.70
N ASN A 106 -18.79 10.81 10.37
CA ASN A 106 -19.91 11.15 9.49
C ASN A 106 -19.57 10.95 8.01
N SER A 107 -19.12 9.74 7.66
CA SER A 107 -18.85 9.28 6.31
C SER A 107 -19.04 7.76 6.24
N ALA A 108 -19.49 7.29 5.09
CA ALA A 108 -19.78 5.89 4.78
C ALA A 108 -18.89 5.37 3.63
N ASN A 109 -17.82 6.10 3.29
CA ASN A 109 -16.98 5.77 2.14
C ASN A 109 -15.56 5.49 2.57
N SER A 110 -15.29 4.26 2.96
CA SER A 110 -13.96 3.83 3.39
C SER A 110 -12.99 3.58 2.23
N ALA A 111 -13.49 3.66 0.99
CA ALA A 111 -12.67 3.61 -0.22
C ALA A 111 -12.26 5.00 -0.76
N ARG A 112 -12.55 6.09 -0.03
CA ARG A 112 -12.04 7.43 -0.35
C ARG A 112 -10.73 7.72 0.36
N GLU A 113 -9.70 8.06 -0.42
CA GLU A 113 -8.39 8.36 0.14
C GLU A 113 -8.39 9.63 1.00
N GLU A 114 -9.28 10.59 0.72
CA GLU A 114 -9.43 11.80 1.54
C GLU A 114 -9.89 11.48 2.97
N GLU A 115 -10.76 10.49 3.15
CA GLU A 115 -11.25 10.07 4.48
C GLU A 115 -10.11 9.47 5.31
N PHE A 116 -9.19 8.76 4.66
CA PHE A 116 -7.98 8.27 5.31
C PHE A 116 -7.00 9.40 5.65
N ALA A 117 -6.84 10.39 4.76
CA ALA A 117 -6.04 11.58 5.05
C ALA A 117 -6.58 12.35 6.26
N GLU A 118 -7.89 12.57 6.33
CA GLU A 118 -8.56 13.19 7.47
C GLU A 118 -8.36 12.39 8.77
N TYR A 119 -8.38 11.06 8.68
CA TYR A 119 -8.10 10.20 9.81
C TYR A 119 -6.67 10.34 10.34
N LEU A 120 -5.67 10.38 9.45
CA LEU A 120 -4.27 10.60 9.84
C LEU A 120 -4.06 12.01 10.43
N ASP A 121 -4.69 13.03 9.84
CA ASP A 121 -4.66 14.40 10.34
C ASP A 121 -5.28 14.52 11.73
N TRP A 122 -6.43 13.88 11.93
CA TRP A 122 -7.02 13.74 13.25
C TRP A 122 -6.04 13.08 14.22
N ALA A 123 -5.47 11.92 13.86
CA ALA A 123 -4.60 11.15 14.75
C ALA A 123 -3.39 11.97 15.25
N ARG A 124 -2.65 12.63 14.34
CA ARG A 124 -1.50 13.48 14.72
C ARG A 124 -1.90 14.75 15.47
N SER A 125 -3.13 15.24 15.28
CA SER A 125 -3.61 16.42 16.02
C SER A 125 -3.93 16.11 17.47
N GLN A 126 -4.29 14.86 17.75
CA GLN A 126 -4.72 14.40 19.07
C GLN A 126 -3.59 13.75 19.88
N PHE A 127 -2.64 13.11 19.21
CA PHE A 127 -1.63 12.26 19.85
C PHE A 127 -0.22 12.49 19.31
N GLU A 128 0.76 12.36 20.19
CA GLU A 128 2.18 12.40 19.84
C GLU A 128 2.82 11.04 20.13
N ALA A 129 3.72 10.59 19.25
CA ALA A 129 4.52 9.39 19.49
C ALA A 129 5.95 9.47 18.95
N GLU A 130 6.80 8.59 19.47
CA GLU A 130 8.14 8.32 18.95
C GLU A 130 8.09 7.53 17.64
N LYS A 131 7.19 6.55 17.53
CA LYS A 131 7.07 5.67 16.37
C LYS A 131 5.62 5.44 15.99
N TRP A 132 5.39 5.33 14.68
CA TRP A 132 4.08 5.06 14.10
C TRP A 132 4.13 3.82 13.23
N ALA A 133 3.08 3.01 13.32
CA ALA A 133 2.81 1.95 12.35
C ALA A 133 1.44 2.20 11.71
N ILE A 134 1.32 1.95 10.42
CA ILE A 134 0.08 2.10 9.65
C ILE A 134 -0.22 0.75 8.99
N ALA A 135 -1.44 0.26 9.13
CA ALA A 135 -1.86 -1.00 8.54
C ALA A 135 -3.23 -0.88 7.85
N PHE A 136 -3.33 -1.44 6.66
CA PHE A 136 -4.56 -1.54 5.88
C PHE A 136 -5.08 -2.97 5.93
N LEU A 137 -6.30 -3.14 6.43
CA LEU A 137 -6.98 -4.43 6.55
C LEU A 137 -8.05 -4.50 5.48
N GLY A 138 -7.92 -5.38 4.50
CA GLY A 138 -8.94 -5.50 3.48
C GLY A 138 -8.56 -6.42 2.33
N HIS A 139 -9.38 -6.44 1.28
CA HIS A 139 -9.01 -7.15 0.06
C HIS A 139 -7.88 -6.47 -0.69
N GLY A 140 -7.09 -7.25 -1.42
CA GLY A 140 -6.32 -6.74 -2.55
C GLY A 140 -7.24 -6.59 -3.76
N GLY A 141 -6.92 -5.65 -4.64
CA GLY A 141 -7.55 -5.53 -5.96
C GLY A 141 -6.54 -5.77 -7.08
N THR A 142 -6.74 -5.08 -8.20
CA THR A 142 -5.70 -4.91 -9.24
C THR A 142 -4.42 -4.30 -8.65
N LEU A 143 -3.34 -4.24 -9.42
CA LEU A 143 -2.02 -3.76 -9.01
C LEU A 143 -2.13 -2.56 -8.05
N ASP A 144 -2.73 -1.49 -8.54
CA ASP A 144 -2.89 -0.20 -7.85
C ASP A 144 -4.10 -0.09 -6.91
N ARG A 145 -4.86 -1.17 -6.66
CA ARG A 145 -6.10 -1.15 -5.87
C ARG A 145 -6.02 -1.97 -4.59
N ILE A 146 -6.61 -1.44 -3.53
CA ILE A 146 -6.88 -2.15 -2.27
C ILE A 146 -8.25 -1.78 -1.73
N SER A 147 -8.73 -2.58 -0.78
CA SER A 147 -9.73 -2.18 0.20
C SER A 147 -11.03 -1.64 -0.40
N PRO A 148 -11.83 -2.52 -1.02
CA PRO A 148 -13.08 -2.12 -1.65
C PRO A 148 -14.13 -1.72 -0.61
N ASP A 149 -14.98 -0.80 -1.01
CA ASP A 149 -16.21 -0.44 -0.33
C ASP A 149 -17.38 -0.74 -1.26
N ASP A 150 -18.23 -1.69 -0.85
CA ASP A 150 -19.38 -2.15 -1.62
C ASP A 150 -20.59 -1.21 -1.51
N ARG A 151 -20.64 -0.31 -0.52
CA ARG A 151 -21.71 0.71 -0.41
C ARG A 151 -21.16 2.07 0.03
N PRO A 152 -20.34 2.72 -0.82
CA PRO A 152 -19.68 4.00 -0.52
C PRO A 152 -20.62 5.21 -0.34
N ARG A 153 -21.93 5.01 -0.42
CA ARG A 153 -22.99 6.01 -0.24
C ARG A 153 -23.98 5.62 0.88
N GLY A 154 -23.66 4.61 1.67
CA GLY A 154 -24.53 4.04 2.71
C GLY A 154 -25.65 3.14 2.16
N SER A 155 -26.37 2.50 3.08
CA SER A 155 -27.37 1.47 2.80
C SER A 155 -28.60 1.95 2.02
N LEU A 156 -28.87 3.26 2.02
CA LEU A 156 -30.02 3.85 1.33
C LEU A 156 -29.76 4.20 -0.13
N ALA A 157 -28.51 4.10 -0.59
CA ALA A 157 -28.16 4.38 -1.98
C ALA A 157 -28.50 3.20 -2.90
N VAL A 158 -29.36 3.43 -3.89
CA VAL A 158 -29.69 2.43 -4.91
C VAL A 158 -28.46 2.19 -5.79
N ALA A 159 -27.97 0.95 -5.80
CA ALA A 159 -26.92 0.44 -6.69
C ALA A 159 -25.66 1.33 -6.76
N ALA A 160 -24.99 1.54 -5.61
CA ALA A 160 -23.63 2.08 -5.64
C ALA A 160 -22.66 1.05 -6.23
N GLU A 161 -21.81 1.48 -7.16
CA GLU A 161 -20.70 0.65 -7.64
C GLU A 161 -19.63 0.54 -6.55
N THR A 162 -19.03 -0.65 -6.41
CA THR A 162 -17.90 -0.86 -5.51
C THR A 162 -16.78 0.11 -5.84
N GLN A 163 -16.36 0.91 -4.86
CA GLN A 163 -15.22 1.81 -4.98
C GLN A 163 -13.97 1.14 -4.39
N TRP A 164 -12.80 1.43 -4.95
CA TRP A 164 -11.52 0.91 -4.48
C TRP A 164 -10.59 2.07 -4.15
N MET A 165 -9.76 1.91 -3.12
CA MET A 165 -8.67 2.85 -2.85
C MET A 165 -7.54 2.64 -3.85
N ASN A 166 -6.89 3.74 -4.24
CA ASN A 166 -5.72 3.73 -5.11
C ASN A 166 -4.42 3.91 -4.30
N ILE A 167 -3.48 2.98 -4.47
CA ILE A 167 -2.25 2.95 -3.67
C ILE A 167 -1.33 4.14 -3.96
N HIS A 168 -1.25 4.60 -5.20
CA HIS A 168 -0.43 5.77 -5.55
C HIS A 168 -0.92 7.06 -4.89
N LYS A 169 -2.24 7.24 -4.77
CA LYS A 169 -2.79 8.36 -3.99
C LYS A 169 -2.51 8.20 -2.49
N LEU A 170 -2.68 7.00 -1.96
CA LEU A 170 -2.39 6.69 -0.56
C LEU A 170 -0.92 6.93 -0.23
N SER A 171 0.02 6.58 -1.11
CA SER A 171 1.44 6.80 -0.86
C SER A 171 1.74 8.28 -0.68
N SER A 172 1.16 9.16 -1.49
CA SER A 172 1.30 10.61 -1.36
C SER A 172 0.74 11.14 -0.02
N ILE A 173 -0.39 10.61 0.42
CA ILE A 173 -1.01 10.96 1.71
C ILE A 173 -0.11 10.53 2.88
N ILE A 174 0.36 9.28 2.86
CA ILE A 174 1.16 8.72 3.94
C ILE A 174 2.54 9.38 3.98
N GLU A 175 3.16 9.63 2.84
CA GLU A 175 4.44 10.35 2.73
C GLU A 175 4.32 11.77 3.32
N SER A 176 3.23 12.48 2.99
CA SER A 176 2.93 13.79 3.58
C SER A 176 2.78 13.71 5.10
N PHE A 177 1.99 12.76 5.60
CA PHE A 177 1.85 12.50 7.03
C PHE A 177 3.19 12.19 7.69
N ASN A 178 3.97 11.28 7.11
CA ASN A 178 5.26 10.84 7.63
C ASN A 178 6.23 12.01 7.79
N ARG A 179 6.31 12.91 6.79
CA ARG A 179 7.09 14.16 6.91
C ARG A 179 6.60 15.06 8.05
N GLN A 180 5.30 15.21 8.22
CA GLN A 180 4.72 16.06 9.27
C GLN A 180 5.00 15.55 10.68
N ILE A 181 5.27 14.25 10.83
CA ILE A 181 5.68 13.64 12.10
C ILE A 181 7.20 13.39 12.16
N ASN A 182 8.00 14.04 11.32
CA ASN A 182 9.47 13.91 11.27
C ASN A 182 9.98 12.50 10.90
N ASN A 183 9.38 11.88 9.89
CA ASN A 183 9.76 10.58 9.32
C ASN A 183 9.74 9.43 10.36
N ARG A 184 8.69 9.41 11.19
CA ARG A 184 8.48 8.46 12.30
C ARG A 184 7.56 7.29 11.98
N VAL A 185 7.07 7.16 10.74
CA VAL A 185 6.41 5.91 10.30
C VAL A 185 7.48 4.84 10.12
N GLU A 186 7.56 3.95 11.09
CA GLU A 186 8.50 2.83 11.11
C GLU A 186 8.03 1.69 10.21
N LEU A 187 6.73 1.39 10.21
CA LEU A 187 6.15 0.25 9.50
C LEU A 187 4.87 0.65 8.76
N PHE A 188 4.80 0.30 7.48
CA PHE A 188 3.56 0.20 6.73
C PHE A 188 3.22 -1.28 6.51
N PHE A 189 2.00 -1.70 6.77
CA PHE A 189 1.56 -3.08 6.59
C PHE A 189 0.36 -3.17 5.65
N PHE A 190 0.59 -3.80 4.50
CA PHE A 190 -0.49 -4.33 3.68
C PHE A 190 -0.97 -5.67 4.25
N GLN A 191 -2.04 -5.61 5.04
CA GLN A 191 -2.87 -6.78 5.31
C GLN A 191 -3.93 -6.91 4.20
N ASN A 192 -3.48 -6.70 2.95
CA ASN A 192 -4.19 -6.86 1.71
C ASN A 192 -3.45 -7.92 0.88
N CYS A 193 -4.18 -8.81 0.23
CA CYS A 193 -3.59 -9.84 -0.61
C CYS A 193 -2.79 -9.25 -1.78
N ASN A 194 -1.71 -9.92 -2.16
CA ASN A 194 -0.90 -9.64 -3.35
C ASN A 194 -0.44 -8.18 -3.46
N LYS A 195 0.18 -7.67 -2.39
CA LYS A 195 0.82 -6.35 -2.35
C LYS A 195 2.31 -6.40 -2.05
N GLY A 196 2.88 -7.61 -1.94
CA GLY A 196 4.31 -7.87 -1.99
C GLY A 196 4.82 -7.87 -3.42
N THR A 197 4.73 -6.73 -4.11
CA THR A 197 5.28 -6.54 -5.46
C THR A 197 6.26 -5.37 -5.50
N ILE A 198 7.16 -5.38 -6.48
CA ILE A 198 8.14 -4.30 -6.68
C ILE A 198 7.41 -2.96 -6.87
N GLU A 199 6.34 -2.93 -7.65
CA GLU A 199 5.61 -1.71 -7.98
C GLU A 199 5.02 -1.04 -6.74
N GLU A 200 4.38 -1.82 -5.87
CA GLU A 200 3.73 -1.29 -4.68
C GLU A 200 4.74 -0.83 -3.62
N HIS A 201 5.79 -1.63 -3.39
CA HIS A 201 6.82 -1.27 -2.44
C HIS A 201 7.66 -0.07 -2.92
N TYR A 202 7.94 0.03 -4.22
CA TYR A 202 8.59 1.21 -4.80
C TYR A 202 7.69 2.44 -4.70
N THR A 203 6.39 2.30 -4.93
CA THR A 203 5.41 3.40 -4.80
C THR A 203 5.32 3.92 -3.36
N LEU A 204 5.53 3.05 -2.36
CA LEU A 204 5.50 3.39 -0.93
C LEU A 204 6.87 3.65 -0.29
N ARG A 205 7.95 3.71 -1.07
CA ARG A 205 9.32 3.77 -0.52
C ARG A 205 9.58 4.93 0.44
N GLU A 206 8.87 6.05 0.29
CA GLU A 206 8.96 7.22 1.16
C GLU A 206 7.88 7.26 2.27
N ALA A 207 6.91 6.34 2.23
CA ALA A 207 5.76 6.32 3.14
C ALA A 207 6.12 5.77 4.53
N ALA A 208 7.07 4.85 4.62
CA ALA A 208 7.53 4.22 5.86
C ALA A 208 8.96 3.70 5.72
N LYS A 209 9.64 3.41 6.85
CA LYS A 209 10.97 2.79 6.84
C LYS A 209 10.95 1.33 6.39
N TYR A 210 9.92 0.60 6.78
CA TYR A 210 9.71 -0.80 6.40
C TYR A 210 8.29 -1.00 5.85
N THR A 211 8.15 -1.94 4.93
CA THR A 211 6.84 -2.40 4.45
C THR A 211 6.71 -3.90 4.69
N LEU A 212 5.65 -4.32 5.38
CA LEU A 212 5.21 -5.72 5.47
C LEU A 212 4.06 -5.95 4.48
N SER A 213 4.08 -7.09 3.79
CA SER A 213 3.03 -7.48 2.83
C SER A 213 3.12 -8.98 2.53
N SER A 214 2.17 -9.47 1.74
CA SER A 214 2.26 -10.81 1.12
C SER A 214 2.40 -10.68 -0.39
N GLN A 215 3.35 -11.43 -0.96
CA GLN A 215 3.48 -11.58 -2.42
C GLN A 215 2.23 -12.23 -3.03
N ASP A 216 1.40 -12.91 -2.24
CA ASP A 216 0.19 -13.58 -2.71
C ASP A 216 -0.96 -13.41 -1.70
N THR A 217 -1.87 -14.37 -1.65
CA THR A 217 -3.10 -14.32 -0.87
C THR A 217 -2.85 -14.45 0.64
N LEU A 218 -3.68 -13.76 1.42
CA LEU A 218 -3.76 -13.80 2.87
C LEU A 218 -5.11 -14.38 3.33
N GLY A 219 -5.10 -14.96 4.52
CA GLY A 219 -6.28 -15.44 5.23
C GLY A 219 -6.97 -14.31 6.00
N ALA A 220 -8.21 -14.58 6.43
CA ALA A 220 -8.95 -13.71 7.34
C ALA A 220 -9.81 -14.55 8.30
N PRO A 221 -9.85 -14.21 9.60
CA PRO A 221 -9.13 -13.10 10.24
C PRO A 221 -7.65 -13.46 10.48
N ASN A 222 -6.77 -12.46 10.62
CA ASN A 222 -5.44 -12.67 11.17
C ASN A 222 -5.49 -12.67 12.72
N TYR A 223 -4.47 -13.20 13.38
CA TYR A 223 -4.52 -13.49 14.83
C TYR A 223 -3.42 -12.84 15.68
N TYR A 224 -2.46 -12.14 15.05
CA TYR A 224 -1.30 -11.57 15.74
C TYR A 224 -1.61 -10.49 16.80
N TYR A 225 -2.79 -9.86 16.77
CA TYR A 225 -3.08 -8.61 17.48
C TYR A 225 -2.84 -8.67 19.00
N GLU A 226 -3.37 -9.68 19.69
CA GLU A 226 -3.30 -9.75 21.16
C GLU A 226 -1.84 -9.87 21.64
N SER A 227 -1.12 -10.85 21.10
CA SER A 227 0.29 -11.11 21.43
C SER A 227 1.20 -9.95 21.00
N LEU A 228 0.95 -9.36 19.82
CA LEU A 228 1.74 -8.23 19.32
C LEU A 228 1.71 -7.06 20.29
N PHE A 229 0.52 -6.63 20.74
CA PHE A 229 0.41 -5.43 21.60
C PHE A 229 0.90 -5.69 23.03
N GLN A 230 0.82 -6.92 23.53
CA GLN A 230 1.44 -7.30 24.80
C GLN A 230 2.97 -7.17 24.73
N VAL A 231 3.58 -7.65 23.64
CA VAL A 231 5.03 -7.56 23.42
C VAL A 231 5.46 -6.14 23.15
N LEU A 232 4.78 -5.41 22.27
CA LEU A 232 5.12 -4.03 21.92
C LEU A 232 5.10 -3.12 23.15
N GLY A 233 4.10 -3.31 24.03
CA GLY A 233 3.96 -2.57 25.27
C GLY A 233 5.13 -2.72 26.25
N SER A 234 5.91 -3.80 26.15
CA SER A 234 7.08 -4.09 26.98
C SER A 234 8.40 -3.88 26.25
N ASN A 235 8.36 -3.69 24.93
CA ASN A 235 9.54 -3.58 24.06
C ASN A 235 9.43 -2.35 23.13
N PRO A 236 9.37 -1.12 23.68
CA PRO A 236 9.18 0.09 22.88
C PRO A 236 10.36 0.42 21.96
N TYR A 237 11.52 -0.19 22.21
CA TYR A 237 12.74 0.02 21.45
C TYR A 237 12.73 -0.65 20.08
N LEU A 238 11.82 -1.62 19.82
CA LEU A 238 11.71 -2.30 18.52
C LEU A 238 11.63 -1.27 17.38
N ASN A 239 12.34 -1.53 16.29
CA ASN A 239 12.18 -0.79 15.03
C ASN A 239 11.06 -1.41 14.15
N GLY A 240 10.75 -0.78 13.02
CA GLY A 240 9.70 -1.26 12.11
C GLY A 240 9.91 -2.68 11.56
N GLY A 241 11.15 -3.07 11.26
CA GLY A 241 11.48 -4.41 10.77
C GLY A 241 11.30 -5.47 11.85
N GLU A 242 11.78 -5.21 13.07
CA GLU A 242 11.59 -6.09 14.22
C GLU A 242 10.10 -6.21 14.61
N LEU A 243 9.34 -5.12 14.49
CA LEU A 243 7.88 -5.13 14.69
C LEU A 243 7.18 -6.01 13.64
N ALA A 244 7.59 -5.91 12.37
CA ALA A 244 7.06 -6.75 11.31
C ALA A 244 7.37 -8.24 11.53
N GLU A 245 8.57 -8.57 12.03
CA GLU A 245 8.90 -9.94 12.43
C GLU A 245 8.00 -10.45 13.55
N LYS A 246 7.64 -9.60 14.52
CA LYS A 246 6.67 -9.97 15.56
C LYS A 246 5.26 -10.18 15.04
N ILE A 247 4.83 -9.42 14.02
CA ILE A 247 3.56 -9.71 13.33
C ILE A 247 3.62 -11.11 12.70
N ILE A 248 4.69 -11.42 11.96
CA ILE A 248 4.86 -12.72 11.31
C ILE A 248 4.95 -13.87 12.32
N GLU A 249 5.62 -13.66 13.45
CA GLU A 249 5.78 -14.65 14.53
C GLU A 249 4.46 -14.96 15.24
N PHE A 250 3.60 -13.96 15.43
CA PHE A 250 2.35 -14.11 16.16
C PHE A 250 1.13 -14.39 15.28
N ASP A 251 1.26 -14.29 13.95
CA ASP A 251 0.19 -14.72 13.06
C ASP A 251 0.23 -16.24 12.86
N ASP A 252 -0.95 -16.83 12.68
CA ASP A 252 -1.03 -18.27 12.48
C ASP A 252 -0.47 -18.65 11.11
N LEU A 253 0.26 -19.77 11.07
CA LEU A 253 0.85 -20.27 9.81
C LEU A 253 -0.21 -20.57 8.76
N ASP A 254 -1.48 -20.75 9.13
CA ASP A 254 -2.57 -20.96 8.19
C ASP A 254 -3.19 -19.67 7.63
N MET A 255 -2.66 -18.50 7.97
CA MET A 255 -3.15 -17.19 7.52
C MET A 255 -2.37 -16.59 6.35
N TYR A 256 -1.30 -17.23 5.90
CA TYR A 256 -0.52 -16.77 4.77
C TYR A 256 0.19 -17.93 4.08
N TRP A 257 0.58 -17.72 2.83
CA TRP A 257 1.62 -18.53 2.21
C TRP A 257 3.00 -17.92 2.40
N ILE A 258 3.08 -16.61 2.19
CA ILE A 258 4.33 -15.87 2.26
C ILE A 258 4.12 -14.50 2.87
N TYR A 259 4.99 -14.14 3.82
CA TYR A 259 5.14 -12.77 4.27
C TYR A 259 6.50 -12.22 3.85
N THR A 260 6.50 -10.96 3.45
CA THR A 260 7.68 -10.23 3.00
C THR A 260 7.79 -8.92 3.75
N VAL A 261 8.96 -8.65 4.30
CA VAL A 261 9.35 -7.36 4.86
C VAL A 261 10.44 -6.78 3.98
N THR A 262 10.24 -5.54 3.52
CA THR A 262 11.29 -4.78 2.83
C THR A 262 11.78 -3.62 3.69
N GLU A 263 13.06 -3.29 3.54
CA GLU A 263 13.62 -2.05 4.07
C GLU A 263 13.60 -0.98 2.97
N ASN A 264 12.72 0.02 3.13
CA ASN A 264 12.25 0.83 2.01
C ASN A 264 13.31 1.77 1.45
N ARG A 265 14.28 2.21 2.27
CA ARG A 265 15.35 3.11 1.82
C ARG A 265 16.15 2.56 0.63
N TYR A 266 16.24 1.23 0.50
CA TYR A 266 17.01 0.63 -0.60
C TYR A 266 16.29 0.73 -1.93
N PHE A 267 14.97 0.96 -1.96
CA PHE A 267 14.27 1.17 -3.24
C PHE A 267 14.79 2.40 -4.00
N ALA A 268 15.39 3.39 -3.34
CA ALA A 268 16.04 4.51 -4.04
C ALA A 268 17.17 4.06 -5.00
N ASP A 269 17.81 2.92 -4.71
CA ASP A 269 18.90 2.37 -5.53
C ASP A 269 18.37 1.43 -6.64
N LEU A 270 17.06 1.16 -6.69
CA LEU A 270 16.47 0.19 -7.62
C LEU A 270 16.81 0.50 -9.09
N PRO A 271 16.73 1.75 -9.61
CA PRO A 271 17.13 2.05 -10.98
C PRO A 271 18.59 1.70 -11.28
N GLU A 272 19.50 2.05 -10.37
CA GLU A 272 20.94 1.77 -10.53
C GLU A 272 21.23 0.26 -10.56
N LYS A 273 20.46 -0.54 -9.81
CA LYS A 273 20.70 -1.98 -9.67
C LYS A 273 19.93 -2.85 -10.66
N ILE A 274 18.76 -2.40 -11.14
CA ILE A 274 17.89 -3.20 -12.01
C ILE A 274 18.03 -2.80 -13.48
N ASN A 275 18.19 -1.51 -13.81
CA ASN A 275 18.31 -1.10 -15.21
C ASN A 275 19.51 -1.75 -15.94
N PRO A 276 20.68 -1.97 -15.33
CA PRO A 276 21.79 -2.61 -16.03
C PRO A 276 21.49 -4.02 -16.54
N VAL A 277 20.73 -4.84 -15.79
CA VAL A 277 20.31 -6.17 -16.25
C VAL A 277 19.23 -6.05 -17.32
N ILE A 278 18.25 -5.15 -17.17
CA ILE A 278 17.22 -4.92 -18.18
C ILE A 278 17.85 -4.47 -19.51
N GLU A 279 18.76 -3.50 -19.48
CA GLU A 279 19.51 -3.06 -20.66
C GLU A 279 20.28 -4.21 -21.30
N SER A 280 20.88 -5.09 -20.48
CA SER A 280 21.61 -6.23 -21.01
C SER A 280 20.69 -7.22 -21.72
N ILE A 281 19.47 -7.42 -21.23
CA ILE A 281 18.45 -8.25 -21.87
C ILE A 281 18.02 -7.61 -23.20
N LEU A 282 17.72 -6.30 -23.18
CA LEU A 282 17.32 -5.54 -24.37
C LEU A 282 18.36 -5.56 -25.50
N LYS A 283 19.66 -5.63 -25.16
CA LYS A 283 20.78 -5.71 -26.12
C LYS A 283 21.10 -7.14 -26.58
N ALA A 284 20.51 -8.15 -25.95
CA ALA A 284 20.78 -9.56 -26.22
C ALA A 284 19.74 -10.16 -27.20
N ASN A 285 19.62 -11.49 -27.25
CA ASN A 285 18.69 -12.17 -28.14
C ASN A 285 17.26 -12.19 -27.58
N VAL A 286 16.56 -11.06 -27.65
CA VAL A 286 15.19 -10.92 -27.13
C VAL A 286 14.16 -11.85 -27.82
N GLU A 287 14.41 -12.26 -29.06
CA GLU A 287 13.55 -13.19 -29.81
C GLU A 287 13.57 -14.62 -29.21
N ALA A 288 14.62 -14.97 -28.46
CA ALA A 288 14.69 -16.26 -27.76
C ALA A 288 13.83 -16.33 -26.49
N ILE A 289 13.30 -15.18 -26.02
CA ILE A 289 12.51 -15.12 -24.80
C ILE A 289 11.12 -15.74 -25.03
N LYS A 290 10.77 -16.71 -24.18
CA LYS A 290 9.50 -17.42 -24.16
C LYS A 290 8.85 -17.24 -22.80
N LEU A 291 7.77 -16.46 -22.74
CA LEU A 291 7.06 -16.16 -21.49
C LEU A 291 6.40 -17.40 -20.88
N GLU A 292 6.21 -18.46 -21.64
CA GLU A 292 5.68 -19.75 -21.16
C GLU A 292 6.65 -20.47 -20.22
N ALA A 293 7.92 -20.09 -20.21
CA ALA A 293 8.91 -20.63 -19.27
C ALA A 293 8.85 -19.98 -17.88
N LEU A 294 8.18 -18.81 -17.78
CA LEU A 294 7.90 -18.18 -16.49
C LEU A 294 6.78 -18.95 -15.79
N ASN A 295 6.73 -18.83 -14.46
CA ASN A 295 5.62 -19.35 -13.66
C ASN A 295 4.71 -18.22 -13.16
N PRO A 296 3.93 -17.57 -14.04
CA PRO A 296 3.09 -16.46 -13.63
C PRO A 296 1.90 -16.93 -12.81
N TYR A 297 1.43 -16.08 -11.93
CA TYR A 297 0.18 -16.24 -11.19
C TYR A 297 -0.77 -15.07 -11.50
N SER A 298 -2.07 -15.29 -11.28
CA SER A 298 -3.08 -14.27 -11.55
C SER A 298 -3.75 -13.84 -10.26
N TYR A 299 -3.97 -12.54 -10.12
CA TYR A 299 -4.68 -11.99 -8.98
C TYR A 299 -5.54 -10.80 -9.42
N SER A 300 -6.83 -10.85 -9.10
CA SER A 300 -7.81 -9.79 -9.42
C SER A 300 -7.80 -9.32 -10.89
N GLY A 301 -7.51 -10.23 -11.83
CA GLY A 301 -7.48 -9.97 -13.28
C GLY A 301 -6.10 -9.61 -13.86
N ASP A 302 -5.17 -9.16 -13.02
CA ASP A 302 -3.79 -8.91 -13.41
C ASP A 302 -2.96 -10.20 -13.35
N LYS A 303 -1.84 -10.21 -14.08
CA LYS A 303 -0.83 -11.27 -14.02
C LYS A 303 0.42 -10.75 -13.34
N TYR A 304 1.07 -11.64 -12.59
CA TYR A 304 2.28 -11.38 -11.84
C TYR A 304 3.24 -12.53 -12.06
N VAL A 305 4.53 -12.28 -11.84
CA VAL A 305 5.60 -13.26 -11.86
C VAL A 305 6.53 -12.99 -10.69
N ASP A 306 7.22 -14.01 -10.20
CA ASP A 306 8.26 -13.79 -9.21
C ASP A 306 9.41 -12.94 -9.80
N SER A 307 9.82 -11.88 -9.11
CA SER A 307 10.79 -10.92 -9.65
C SER A 307 12.18 -11.52 -9.90
N VAL A 308 12.61 -12.47 -9.06
CA VAL A 308 13.89 -13.16 -9.22
C VAL A 308 13.80 -14.15 -10.39
N ASP A 309 12.75 -14.96 -10.44
CA ASP A 309 12.50 -15.90 -11.56
C ASP A 309 12.44 -15.16 -12.90
N PHE A 310 11.78 -14.00 -12.94
CA PHE A 310 11.69 -13.16 -14.13
C PHE A 310 13.06 -12.72 -14.65
N LEU A 311 13.89 -12.14 -13.79
CA LEU A 311 15.22 -11.66 -14.18
C LEU A 311 16.12 -12.82 -14.61
N GLN A 312 16.09 -13.95 -13.89
CA GLN A 312 16.89 -15.13 -14.21
C GLN A 312 16.48 -15.72 -15.57
N THR A 313 15.19 -16.01 -15.74
CA THR A 313 14.66 -16.65 -16.94
C THR A 313 14.92 -15.82 -18.19
N LEU A 314 14.65 -14.51 -18.14
CA LEU A 314 14.91 -13.64 -19.29
C LEU A 314 16.41 -13.51 -19.59
N THR A 315 17.26 -13.43 -18.56
CA THR A 315 18.72 -13.38 -18.75
C THR A 315 19.23 -14.66 -19.41
N GLU A 316 18.77 -15.82 -18.94
CA GLU A 316 19.20 -17.13 -19.45
C GLU A 316 18.77 -17.34 -20.90
N GLN A 317 17.51 -17.05 -21.23
CA GLN A 317 16.98 -17.26 -22.58
C GLN A 317 17.58 -16.30 -23.61
N SER A 318 17.75 -15.03 -23.23
CA SER A 318 18.32 -14.03 -24.14
C SER A 318 19.84 -14.12 -24.30
N GLY A 319 20.53 -14.83 -23.40
CA GLY A 319 21.99 -14.85 -23.34
C GLY A 319 22.59 -13.54 -22.81
N ALA A 320 21.83 -12.78 -22.03
CA ALA A 320 22.28 -11.53 -21.42
C ALA A 320 23.33 -11.76 -20.32
N ASP A 321 23.89 -10.65 -19.82
CA ASP A 321 24.95 -10.65 -18.82
C ASP A 321 24.49 -11.24 -17.48
N ARG A 322 24.96 -12.46 -17.21
CA ARG A 322 24.66 -13.20 -15.97
C ARG A 322 25.19 -12.50 -14.72
N GLN A 323 26.30 -11.77 -14.82
CA GLN A 323 26.87 -11.08 -13.67
C GLN A 323 25.94 -9.95 -13.22
N LYS A 324 25.45 -9.14 -14.17
CA LYS A 324 24.47 -8.08 -13.87
C LYS A 324 23.18 -8.63 -13.27
N CYS A 325 22.70 -9.76 -13.79
CA CYS A 325 21.54 -10.46 -13.22
C CYS A 325 21.80 -10.90 -11.77
N GLN A 326 22.95 -11.50 -11.49
CA GLN A 326 23.33 -11.91 -10.13
C GLN A 326 23.46 -10.71 -9.18
N GLU A 327 24.03 -9.59 -9.63
CA GLU A 327 24.13 -8.35 -8.85
C GLU A 327 22.74 -7.76 -8.53
N ALA A 328 21.85 -7.73 -9.52
CA ALA A 328 20.45 -7.29 -9.33
C ALA A 328 19.70 -8.19 -8.33
N ILE A 329 19.82 -9.52 -8.46
CA ILE A 329 19.18 -10.48 -7.56
C ILE A 329 19.77 -10.38 -6.16
N ALA A 330 21.09 -10.24 -6.02
CA ALA A 330 21.74 -10.09 -4.73
C ALA A 330 21.31 -8.78 -4.04
N PHE A 331 21.11 -7.70 -4.80
CA PHE A 331 20.56 -6.47 -4.28
C PHE A 331 19.12 -6.66 -3.77
N LEU A 332 18.23 -7.29 -4.54
CA LEU A 332 16.87 -7.57 -4.09
C LEU A 332 16.88 -8.46 -2.83
N THR A 333 17.61 -9.57 -2.87
CA THR A 333 17.52 -10.61 -1.83
C THR A 333 18.32 -10.33 -0.56
N ASN A 334 19.41 -9.57 -0.64
CA ASN A 334 20.30 -9.30 0.51
C ASN A 334 20.23 -7.86 1.02
N ARG A 335 19.56 -6.94 0.31
CA ARG A 335 19.43 -5.53 0.71
C ARG A 335 17.97 -5.15 0.86
N VAL A 336 17.20 -5.25 -0.22
CA VAL A 336 15.78 -4.81 -0.21
C VAL A 336 14.95 -5.69 0.72
N LEU A 337 15.07 -7.01 0.60
CA LEU A 337 14.38 -7.96 1.46
C LEU A 337 15.01 -7.99 2.85
N TYR A 338 14.30 -7.44 3.83
CA TYR A 338 14.67 -7.55 5.24
C TYR A 338 14.36 -8.94 5.79
N ARG A 339 13.15 -9.45 5.49
CA ARG A 339 12.69 -10.77 5.94
C ARG A 339 11.73 -11.37 4.92
N VAL A 340 11.85 -12.67 4.69
CA VAL A 340 10.85 -13.45 3.96
C VAL A 340 10.52 -14.72 4.73
N LYS A 341 9.23 -14.96 4.96
CA LYS A 341 8.71 -16.14 5.66
C LYS A 341 7.86 -16.95 4.69
N LYS A 342 8.25 -18.20 4.40
CA LYS A 342 7.68 -19.02 3.30
C LYS A 342 7.09 -20.36 3.77
N ASP A 343 7.08 -20.63 5.07
CA ASP A 343 6.53 -21.84 5.67
C ASP A 343 5.05 -21.70 6.05
N GLY A 344 4.41 -20.63 5.60
CA GLY A 344 2.96 -20.46 5.67
C GLY A 344 2.22 -21.52 4.86
N LYS A 345 1.05 -21.89 5.33
CA LYS A 345 0.16 -22.90 4.78
C LYS A 345 -1.26 -22.36 4.78
N LEU A 346 -1.56 -21.36 3.95
CA LEU A 346 -2.87 -20.71 3.89
C LEU A 346 -4.02 -21.73 3.91
N PHE A 347 -4.86 -21.70 4.95
CA PHE A 347 -5.93 -22.67 5.22
C PHE A 347 -5.46 -24.14 5.20
N ASN A 348 -4.28 -24.39 5.75
CA ASN A 348 -3.53 -25.66 5.72
C ASN A 348 -3.09 -26.14 4.34
N ILE A 349 -3.11 -25.26 3.33
CA ILE A 349 -2.67 -25.56 1.96
C ILE A 349 -1.28 -24.95 1.76
N PRO A 350 -0.25 -25.74 1.38
CA PRO A 350 1.07 -25.19 1.08
C PRO A 350 1.04 -24.29 -0.15
N TYR A 351 2.06 -23.44 -0.29
CA TYR A 351 2.15 -22.53 -1.43
C TYR A 351 2.16 -23.31 -2.77
N PRO A 352 1.23 -23.04 -3.70
CA PRO A 352 1.09 -23.84 -4.93
C PRO A 352 2.24 -23.63 -5.92
N ASN A 353 2.88 -22.46 -5.89
CA ASN A 353 3.92 -22.07 -6.86
C ASN A 353 5.28 -22.20 -6.16
N GLY A 354 5.92 -23.36 -6.23
CA GLY A 354 7.04 -23.75 -5.34
C GLY A 354 8.24 -22.80 -5.18
N GLN A 355 8.38 -21.74 -5.98
CA GLN A 355 9.35 -20.67 -5.75
C GLN A 355 8.67 -19.29 -5.70
N ALA A 356 8.75 -18.67 -4.54
CA ALA A 356 8.50 -17.23 -4.35
C ALA A 356 9.72 -16.63 -3.66
N SER A 357 10.28 -15.57 -4.22
CA SER A 357 11.42 -14.81 -3.70
C SER A 357 11.02 -13.92 -2.53
N GLY A 358 9.78 -13.44 -2.51
CA GLY A 358 9.24 -12.45 -1.58
C GLY A 358 8.64 -11.24 -2.30
N LEU A 359 9.04 -10.96 -3.54
CA LEU A 359 8.49 -9.85 -4.34
C LEU A 359 8.03 -10.35 -5.71
N GLY A 360 6.76 -10.11 -6.00
CA GLY A 360 6.19 -10.22 -7.34
C GLY A 360 6.54 -9.02 -8.22
N LEU A 361 6.32 -9.18 -9.51
CA LEU A 361 6.40 -8.17 -10.55
C LEU A 361 5.16 -8.30 -11.44
N PHE A 362 4.52 -7.20 -11.77
CA PHE A 362 3.43 -7.17 -12.73
C PHE A 362 3.92 -7.62 -14.11
N LEU A 363 3.17 -8.53 -14.73
CA LEU A 363 3.46 -9.06 -16.06
C LEU A 363 2.31 -8.72 -17.01
N PRO A 364 2.39 -7.62 -17.78
CA PRO A 364 1.32 -7.21 -18.69
C PRO A 364 1.11 -8.26 -19.79
N LYS A 365 -0.15 -8.54 -20.14
CA LYS A 365 -0.51 -9.41 -21.27
C LYS A 365 -0.59 -8.66 -22.60
N SER A 366 -0.64 -7.33 -22.54
CA SER A 366 -0.77 -6.47 -23.71
C SER A 366 -0.24 -5.07 -23.43
N LYS A 367 0.07 -4.32 -24.50
CA LYS A 367 0.42 -2.89 -24.37
C LYS A 367 -0.66 -2.09 -23.65
N LYS A 368 -1.95 -2.42 -23.87
CA LYS A 368 -3.07 -1.77 -23.19
C LYS A 368 -3.05 -2.00 -21.67
N GLU A 369 -2.67 -3.19 -21.22
CA GLU A 369 -2.51 -3.49 -19.78
C GLU A 369 -1.29 -2.75 -19.19
N LEU A 370 -0.18 -2.64 -19.93
CA LEU A 370 0.98 -1.84 -19.50
C LEU A 370 0.62 -0.35 -19.34
N GLU A 371 -0.06 0.23 -20.34
CA GLU A 371 -0.47 1.65 -20.31
C GLU A 371 -1.40 1.98 -19.14
N LYS A 372 -2.17 1.00 -18.64
CA LYS A 372 -3.04 1.18 -17.46
C LYS A 372 -2.25 1.62 -16.24
N TYR A 373 -1.01 1.14 -16.08
CA TYR A 373 -0.21 1.36 -14.87
C TYR A 373 1.06 2.19 -15.11
N ARG A 374 1.34 2.62 -16.34
CA ARG A 374 2.55 3.38 -16.71
C ARG A 374 2.77 4.66 -15.90
N TYR A 375 1.72 5.15 -15.22
CA TYR A 375 1.79 6.29 -14.31
C TYR A 375 2.49 5.98 -12.96
N LEU A 376 2.68 4.71 -12.60
CA LEU A 376 3.36 4.34 -11.35
C LEU A 376 4.86 4.66 -11.43
N PRO A 377 5.49 5.18 -10.36
CA PRO A 377 6.88 5.65 -10.39
C PRO A 377 7.91 4.59 -10.82
N VAL A 378 7.63 3.32 -10.53
CA VAL A 378 8.51 2.21 -10.93
C VAL A 378 8.68 2.13 -12.46
N PHE A 379 7.63 2.48 -13.22
CA PHE A 379 7.65 2.45 -14.68
C PHE A 379 8.20 3.72 -15.31
N SER A 380 8.38 4.81 -14.55
CA SER A 380 9.15 5.97 -15.02
C SER A 380 10.65 5.79 -14.81
N ASP A 381 11.03 5.10 -13.75
CA ASP A 381 12.42 5.06 -13.28
C ASP A 381 13.15 3.79 -13.73
N LEU A 382 12.42 2.72 -14.02
CA LEU A 382 12.97 1.47 -14.56
C LEU A 382 12.65 1.32 -16.05
N TYR A 383 13.54 0.62 -16.76
CA TYR A 383 13.34 0.25 -18.17
C TYR A 383 12.38 -0.94 -18.38
N LEU A 384 11.49 -1.18 -17.41
CA LEU A 384 10.48 -2.23 -17.49
C LEU A 384 9.49 -2.01 -18.64
N PRO A 385 8.98 -0.79 -18.92
CA PRO A 385 8.09 -0.58 -20.06
C PRO A 385 8.74 -0.95 -21.39
N GLU A 386 10.00 -0.56 -21.60
CA GLU A 386 10.77 -0.87 -22.80
C GLU A 386 10.95 -2.38 -22.95
N LEU A 387 11.31 -3.06 -21.87
CA LEU A 387 11.42 -4.53 -21.86
C LEU A 387 10.08 -5.20 -22.19
N PHE A 388 8.99 -4.76 -21.56
CA PHE A 388 7.66 -5.30 -21.81
C PHE A 388 7.18 -5.04 -23.24
N GLU A 389 7.43 -3.85 -23.79
CA GLU A 389 7.07 -3.53 -25.17
C GLU A 389 7.80 -4.43 -26.18
N VAL A 390 9.07 -4.75 -25.92
CA VAL A 390 9.86 -5.66 -26.77
C VAL A 390 9.34 -7.10 -26.68
N ILE A 391 9.22 -7.66 -25.48
CA ILE A 391 8.78 -9.06 -25.32
C ILE A 391 7.32 -9.27 -25.76
N LEU A 392 6.44 -8.26 -25.63
CA LEU A 392 5.08 -8.29 -26.17
C LEU A 392 5.04 -8.09 -27.69
N GLY A 393 6.00 -7.35 -28.25
CA GLY A 393 6.13 -7.12 -29.69
C GLY A 393 6.51 -8.40 -30.44
N VAL A 394 7.40 -9.23 -29.86
CA VAL A 394 7.78 -10.55 -30.39
C VAL A 394 6.58 -11.50 -30.54
N LEU A 395 5.53 -11.35 -29.72
CA LEU A 395 4.30 -12.16 -29.82
C LEU A 395 3.34 -11.72 -30.93
N SER A 396 3.57 -10.55 -31.53
CA SER A 396 2.70 -9.97 -32.57
C SER A 396 3.23 -10.18 -34.00
N SER A 397 4.43 -10.75 -34.13
CA SER A 397 5.10 -11.15 -35.38
C SER A 397 5.13 -12.67 -35.49
#